data_AF-A0AAP6XL23-F1
#
_entry.id   AF-A0AAP6XL23-F1
#
_cell.length_a   1.000
_cell.length_b   1.000
_cell.length_c   1.000
_cell.angle_alpha   90.00
_cell.angle_beta   90.00
_cell.angle_gamma   90.00
#
_symmetry.space_group_name_H-M   'P 1'
#
loop_
_entity.id
_entity.type
_entity.pdbx_description
1 polymer ?
#
loop_
_entity_poly.entity_id
_entity_poly.type
_entity_poly.pdbx_seq_one_letter_code
_entity_poly.pdbx_strand_id
1 'polypeptide(L)'
;MIPISANEVRSRVTPIPTPAVVRALGSLAVGGSVGVMVSEAPLGIKAITALVCVVVAIAVTWLHPYRKQIAAFAEEKNVSRVPSISMVVPLMVWWLVLMMGPLVHWSAVAGLLVGILAAVAAWLLYPHVDGTRRLAYA
;
A
#
# COMPACT_ATOMS: atom_id res chain seq x y z
N MET A 1 25.63 20.20 0.36
CA MET A 1 24.75 19.11 0.85
C MET A 1 25.29 17.82 0.26
N ILE A 2 25.89 16.95 1.06
CA ILE A 2 26.45 15.67 0.56
C ILE A 2 25.25 14.81 0.13
N PRO A 3 25.23 14.27 -1.11
CA PRO A 3 24.14 13.40 -1.53
C PRO A 3 24.12 12.16 -0.65
N ILE A 4 22.97 11.88 -0.03
CA ILE A 4 22.77 10.66 0.76
C ILE A 4 23.00 9.46 -0.17
N SER A 5 23.91 8.57 0.20
CA SER A 5 24.17 7.38 -0.61
C SER A 5 22.99 6.40 -0.56
N ALA A 6 22.77 5.62 -1.62
CA ALA A 6 21.70 4.62 -1.66
C ALA A 6 21.81 3.57 -0.53
N ASN A 7 23.01 3.36 0.01
CA ASN A 7 23.25 2.44 1.11
C ASN A 7 22.77 3.04 2.44
N GLU A 8 23.04 4.33 2.65
CA GLU A 8 22.61 5.09 3.83
C GLU A 8 21.08 5.24 3.89
N VAL A 9 20.43 5.40 2.74
CA VAL A 9 18.96 5.36 2.61
C VAL A 9 18.39 4.02 3.09
N ARG A 10 19.05 2.89 2.81
CA ARG A 10 18.57 1.56 3.19
C ARG A 10 18.82 1.25 4.67
N SER A 11 19.97 1.66 5.21
CA SER A 11 20.38 1.37 6.58
C SER A 11 19.61 2.14 7.65
N ARG A 12 18.89 3.22 7.29
CA ARG A 12 18.07 3.96 8.25
C ARG A 12 17.00 3.06 8.87
N VAL A 13 16.96 3.03 10.19
CA VAL A 13 15.97 2.30 10.97
C VAL A 13 14.66 3.10 10.99
N THR A 14 13.55 2.42 10.79
CA THR A 14 12.22 3.02 10.89
C THR A 14 11.78 3.03 12.36
N PRO A 15 11.60 4.21 13.00
CA PRO A 15 11.31 4.29 14.44
C PRO A 15 10.00 3.60 14.84
N ILE A 16 8.96 3.79 14.03
CA ILE A 16 7.64 3.18 14.23
C ILE A 16 7.36 2.34 12.99
N PRO A 17 7.67 1.03 12.99
CA PRO A 17 7.41 0.18 11.84
C PRO A 17 5.92 -0.05 11.65
N THR A 18 5.47 -0.23 10.39
CA THR A 18 4.09 -0.67 10.11
C THR A 18 3.83 -1.99 10.84
N PRO A 19 2.78 -2.09 11.68
CA PRO A 19 2.42 -3.34 12.32
C PRO A 19 2.21 -4.45 11.29
N ALA A 20 2.80 -5.63 11.53
CA ALA A 20 2.81 -6.72 10.56
C ALA A 20 1.39 -7.13 10.12
N VAL A 21 0.42 -7.10 11.04
CA VAL A 21 -0.99 -7.41 10.76
C VAL A 21 -1.61 -6.39 9.81
N VAL A 22 -1.41 -5.08 10.05
CA VAL A 22 -1.90 -4.01 9.17
C VAL A 22 -1.30 -4.15 7.77
N ARG A 23 0.02 -4.36 7.72
CA ARG A 23 0.76 -4.54 6.48
C ARG A 23 0.25 -5.76 5.70
N ALA A 24 0.02 -6.89 6.38
CA ALA A 24 -0.47 -8.12 5.77
C ALA A 24 -1.88 -7.92 5.21
N LEU A 25 -2.82 -7.47 6.04
CA LEU A 25 -4.22 -7.30 5.65
C LEU A 25 -4.38 -6.29 4.51
N GLY A 26 -3.69 -5.15 4.59
CA GLY A 26 -3.76 -4.17 3.52
C GLY A 26 -3.12 -4.66 2.23
N SER A 27 -2.01 -5.40 2.30
CA SER A 27 -1.35 -5.95 1.11
C SER A 27 -2.20 -7.05 0.45
N LEU A 28 -2.83 -7.91 1.26
CA LEU A 28 -3.78 -8.91 0.77
C LEU A 28 -5.00 -8.26 0.13
N ALA A 29 -5.49 -7.16 0.70
CA ALA A 29 -6.60 -6.41 0.12
C ALA A 29 -6.23 -5.77 -1.23
N VAL A 30 -5.04 -5.17 -1.35
CA VAL A 30 -4.51 -4.68 -2.64
C VAL A 30 -4.38 -5.82 -3.66
N GLY A 31 -3.84 -6.96 -3.24
CA GLY A 31 -3.74 -8.14 -4.10
C GLY A 31 -5.09 -8.68 -4.54
N GLY A 32 -6.06 -8.76 -3.63
CA GLY A 32 -7.43 -9.20 -3.90
C GLY A 32 -8.15 -8.30 -4.90
N SER A 33 -8.01 -6.97 -4.76
CA SER A 33 -8.63 -6.04 -5.70
C SER A 33 -8.04 -6.16 -7.11
N VAL A 34 -6.72 -6.29 -7.24
CA VAL A 34 -6.08 -6.48 -8.54
C VAL A 34 -6.46 -7.84 -9.15
N GLY A 35 -6.36 -8.91 -8.35
CA GLY A 35 -6.62 -10.27 -8.80
C GLY A 35 -8.05 -10.49 -9.30
N VAL A 36 -9.05 -9.89 -8.62
CA VAL A 36 -10.44 -9.98 -9.08
C VAL A 36 -10.68 -9.16 -10.35
N MET A 37 -10.06 -7.98 -10.47
CA MET A 37 -10.28 -7.09 -11.62
C MET A 37 -9.78 -7.69 -12.92
N VAL A 38 -8.68 -8.45 -12.88
CA VAL A 38 -8.12 -9.12 -14.08
C VAL A 38 -8.77 -10.47 -14.40
N SER A 39 -9.59 -11.00 -13.49
CA SER A 39 -10.21 -12.32 -13.65
C SER A 39 -11.31 -12.35 -14.70
N GLU A 40 -11.83 -13.53 -15.02
CA GLU A 40 -13.00 -13.74 -15.88
C GLU A 40 -14.35 -13.50 -15.19
N ALA A 41 -14.36 -13.03 -13.94
CA ALA A 41 -15.59 -12.77 -13.19
C ALA A 41 -16.49 -11.70 -13.86
N PRO A 42 -17.81 -11.72 -13.64
CA PRO A 42 -18.71 -10.67 -14.13
C PRO A 42 -18.32 -9.29 -13.61
N LEU A 43 -18.44 -8.26 -14.45
CA LEU A 43 -17.98 -6.89 -14.13
C LEU A 43 -18.55 -6.35 -12.81
N GLY A 44 -19.83 -6.61 -12.51
CA GLY A 44 -20.44 -6.20 -11.24
C GLY A 44 -19.75 -6.82 -10.02
N ILE A 45 -19.38 -8.10 -10.11
CA ILE A 45 -18.64 -8.79 -9.05
C ILE A 45 -17.22 -8.24 -8.94
N LYS A 46 -16.52 -8.02 -10.08
CA LYS A 46 -15.20 -7.38 -10.09
C LYS A 46 -15.20 -6.06 -9.31
N ALA A 47 -16.13 -5.18 -9.66
CA ALA A 47 -16.22 -3.84 -9.08
C ALA A 47 -16.54 -3.87 -7.58
N ILE A 48 -17.54 -4.66 -7.16
CA ILE A 48 -17.94 -4.75 -5.75
C ILE A 48 -16.79 -5.33 -4.91
N THR A 49 -16.19 -6.44 -5.34
CA THR A 49 -15.09 -7.07 -4.61
C THR A 49 -13.87 -6.14 -4.53
N ALA A 50 -13.50 -5.48 -5.64
CA ALA A 50 -12.40 -4.53 -5.64
C ALA A 50 -12.66 -3.34 -4.70
N LEU A 51 -13.88 -2.80 -4.67
CA LEU A 51 -14.26 -1.72 -3.77
C LEU A 51 -14.16 -2.14 -2.30
N VAL A 52 -14.68 -3.32 -1.95
CA VAL A 52 -14.56 -3.86 -0.58
C VAL A 52 -13.09 -3.99 -0.19
N CYS A 53 -12.25 -4.53 -1.06
CA CYS A 53 -10.81 -4.62 -0.84
C CYS A 53 -10.17 -3.23 -0.62
N VAL A 54 -10.51 -2.22 -1.43
CA VAL A 54 -10.00 -0.85 -1.26
C VAL A 54 -10.41 -0.28 0.10
N VAL A 55 -11.68 -0.42 0.47
CA VAL A 55 -12.19 0.02 1.78
C VAL A 55 -11.44 -0.67 2.91
N VAL A 56 -11.23 -1.99 2.83
CA VAL A 56 -10.48 -2.75 3.83
C VAL A 56 -9.05 -2.24 3.94
N ALA A 57 -8.34 -2.05 2.82
CA ALA A 57 -6.95 -1.56 2.82
C ALA A 57 -6.82 -0.19 3.50
N ILE A 58 -7.78 0.70 3.25
CA ILE A 58 -7.83 2.02 3.89
C ILE A 58 -8.17 1.88 5.38
N ALA A 59 -9.22 1.13 5.71
CA ALA A 59 -9.71 0.98 7.08
C ALA A 59 -8.65 0.38 8.01
N VAL A 60 -7.97 -0.70 7.60
CA VAL A 60 -6.92 -1.32 8.43
C VAL A 60 -5.75 -0.38 8.67
N THR A 61 -5.43 0.48 7.70
CA THR A 61 -4.35 1.48 7.84
C THR A 61 -4.76 2.60 8.77
N TRP A 62 -5.94 3.19 8.57
CA TRP A 62 -6.33 4.43 9.24
C TRP A 62 -6.95 4.23 10.62
N LEU A 63 -7.64 3.12 10.85
CA LEU A 63 -8.29 2.83 12.14
C LEU A 63 -7.32 2.22 13.17
N HIS A 64 -6.17 1.71 12.73
CA HIS A 64 -5.25 1.05 13.65
C HIS A 64 -4.54 2.07 14.57
N PRO A 65 -4.38 1.78 15.89
CA PRO A 65 -3.86 2.73 16.88
C PRO A 65 -2.46 3.29 16.57
N TYR A 66 -1.64 2.59 15.79
CA TYR A 66 -0.30 3.04 15.41
C TYR A 66 -0.29 4.40 14.69
N ARG A 67 -1.40 4.79 14.03
CA ARG A 67 -1.53 6.11 13.41
C ARG A 67 -1.40 7.26 14.42
N LYS A 68 -1.87 7.04 15.66
CA LYS A 68 -1.71 8.01 16.74
C LYS A 68 -0.25 8.15 17.17
N GLN A 69 0.50 7.04 17.15
CA GLN A 69 1.94 7.05 17.46
C GLN A 69 2.74 7.82 16.40
N ILE A 70 2.41 7.61 15.11
CA ILE A 70 3.00 8.38 14.00
C ILE A 70 2.71 9.87 14.15
N ALA A 71 1.48 10.24 14.50
CA ALA A 71 1.08 11.63 14.68
C ALA A 71 1.85 12.30 15.84
N ALA A 72 1.98 11.61 16.97
CA ALA A 72 2.72 12.08 18.14
C ALA A 72 4.22 12.27 17.82
N PHE A 73 4.83 11.29 17.15
CA PHE A 73 6.24 11.38 16.72
C PHE A 73 6.49 12.55 15.76
N ALA A 74 5.58 12.76 14.81
CA ALA A 74 5.68 13.88 13.87
C ALA A 74 5.57 15.24 14.58
N GLU A 75 4.80 15.32 15.66
CA GLU A 75 4.69 16.53 16.48
C GLU A 75 5.98 16.80 17.25
N GLU A 76 6.49 15.77 17.94
CA GLU A 76 7.72 15.85 18.75
C GLU A 76 8.93 16.25 17.89
N LYS A 77 9.03 15.70 16.68
CA LYS A 77 10.17 15.96 15.76
C LYS A 77 9.92 17.11 14.78
N ASN A 78 8.81 17.84 14.90
CA ASN A 78 8.40 18.91 13.99
C ASN A 78 8.41 18.49 12.49
N VAL A 79 8.03 17.24 12.22
CA VAL A 79 8.03 16.66 10.86
C VAL A 79 6.68 16.94 10.20
N SER A 80 6.72 17.42 8.96
CA SER A 80 5.51 17.66 8.18
C SER A 80 4.64 16.39 8.03
N ARG A 81 3.35 16.53 8.33
CA ARG A 81 2.32 15.47 8.19
C ARG A 81 1.74 15.38 6.77
N VAL A 82 2.11 16.29 5.86
CA VAL A 82 1.59 16.32 4.49
C VAL A 82 2.17 15.15 3.69
N PRO A 83 1.35 14.34 3.00
CA PRO A 83 1.85 13.23 2.18
C PRO A 83 2.87 13.71 1.13
N SER A 84 4.00 13.00 1.01
CA SER A 84 4.98 13.28 -0.06
C SER A 84 4.60 12.56 -1.36
N ILE A 85 5.12 13.06 -2.49
CA ILE A 85 4.89 12.46 -3.82
C ILE A 85 5.22 10.96 -3.83
N SER A 86 6.32 10.56 -3.17
CA SER A 86 6.73 9.16 -3.03
C SER A 86 5.70 8.26 -2.33
N MET A 87 4.80 8.83 -1.52
CA MET A 87 3.69 8.10 -0.88
C MET A 87 2.50 7.94 -1.83
N VAL A 88 2.30 8.93 -2.72
CA VAL A 88 1.15 9.00 -3.63
C VAL A 88 1.37 8.17 -4.90
N VAL A 89 2.60 8.13 -5.43
CA VAL A 89 2.92 7.40 -6.67
C VAL A 89 2.50 5.93 -6.63
N PRO A 90 2.79 5.13 -5.57
CA PRO A 90 2.31 3.76 -5.49
C PRO A 90 0.78 3.63 -5.57
N LEU A 91 0.03 4.58 -4.99
CA LEU A 91 -1.43 4.60 -5.03
C LEU A 91 -1.94 4.91 -6.43
N MET A 92 -1.28 5.81 -7.16
CA MET A 92 -1.62 6.12 -8.56
C MET A 92 -1.38 4.91 -9.46
N VAL A 93 -0.28 4.19 -9.25
CA VAL A 93 0.01 2.95 -10.01
C VAL A 93 -1.04 1.88 -9.69
N TRP A 94 -1.37 1.68 -8.41
CA TRP A 94 -2.42 0.74 -8.02
C TRP A 94 -3.77 1.10 -8.64
N TRP A 95 -4.17 2.37 -8.58
CA TRP A 95 -5.38 2.88 -9.21
C TRP A 95 -5.40 2.61 -10.72
N LEU A 96 -4.30 2.91 -11.42
CA LEU A 96 -4.18 2.65 -12.85
C LEU A 96 -4.33 1.16 -13.16
N VAL A 97 -3.72 0.28 -12.38
CA VAL A 97 -3.88 -1.18 -12.53
C VAL A 97 -5.35 -1.59 -12.35
N LEU A 98 -6.06 -1.02 -11.38
CA LEU A 98 -7.49 -1.29 -11.20
C LEU A 98 -8.33 -0.80 -12.38
N MET A 99 -8.01 0.36 -12.97
CA MET A 99 -8.72 0.87 -14.15
C MET A 99 -8.47 -0.01 -15.39
N MET A 100 -7.27 -0.55 -15.52
CA MET A 100 -6.88 -1.41 -16.65
C MET A 100 -7.37 -2.86 -16.50
N GLY A 101 -7.52 -3.35 -15.26
CA GLY A 101 -7.85 -4.74 -14.96
C GLY A 101 -9.07 -5.31 -15.71
N PRO A 102 -10.21 -4.60 -15.79
CA PRO A 102 -11.41 -5.11 -16.46
C PRO A 102 -11.25 -5.35 -17.95
N LEU A 103 -10.22 -4.79 -18.58
CA LEU A 103 -9.94 -4.99 -20.01
C LEU A 103 -9.40 -6.40 -20.30
N VAL A 104 -8.97 -7.13 -19.27
CA VAL A 104 -8.51 -8.52 -19.38
C VAL A 104 -9.46 -9.47 -18.67
N HIS A 105 -9.52 -10.71 -19.17
CA HIS A 105 -10.41 -11.77 -18.72
C HIS A 105 -9.60 -13.05 -18.53
N TRP A 106 -8.75 -13.05 -17.52
CA TRP A 106 -7.86 -14.17 -17.23
C TRP A 106 -8.55 -15.22 -16.37
N SER A 107 -8.13 -16.48 -16.49
CA SER A 107 -8.65 -17.56 -15.66
C SER A 107 -8.46 -17.27 -14.17
N ALA A 108 -9.28 -17.89 -13.31
CA ALA A 108 -9.17 -17.71 -11.86
C ALA A 108 -7.74 -17.95 -11.32
N VAL A 109 -7.02 -18.94 -11.85
CA VAL A 109 -5.63 -19.23 -11.46
C VAL A 109 -4.68 -18.10 -11.86
N ALA A 110 -4.79 -17.58 -13.08
CA ALA A 110 -3.97 -16.46 -13.53
C ALA A 110 -4.28 -15.17 -12.74
N GLY A 111 -5.57 -14.91 -12.45
CA GLY A 111 -5.97 -13.79 -11.59
C GLY A 111 -5.42 -13.90 -10.17
N LEU A 112 -5.42 -15.10 -9.58
CA LEU A 112 -4.82 -15.35 -8.27
C LEU A 112 -3.31 -15.05 -8.27
N LEU A 113 -2.58 -15.52 -9.27
CA LEU A 113 -1.13 -15.26 -9.38
C LEU A 113 -0.82 -13.76 -9.47
N VAL A 114 -1.60 -13.03 -10.25
CA VAL A 114 -1.45 -11.57 -10.41
C VAL A 114 -1.80 -10.86 -9.10
N GLY A 115 -2.84 -11.32 -8.40
CA GLY A 115 -3.17 -10.84 -7.06
C GLY A 115 -2.05 -11.07 -6.05
N ILE A 116 -1.38 -12.23 -6.09
CA ILE A 116 -0.21 -12.51 -5.24
C ILE A 116 0.93 -11.56 -5.55
N LEU A 117 1.24 -11.33 -6.83
CA LEU A 117 2.29 -10.38 -7.24
C LEU A 117 1.97 -8.96 -6.77
N ALA A 118 0.72 -8.52 -6.91
CA ALA A 118 0.26 -7.24 -6.42
C ALA A 118 0.33 -7.14 -4.88
N ALA A 119 0.00 -8.21 -4.15
CA ALA A 119 0.14 -8.27 -2.70
C ALA A 119 1.61 -8.19 -2.26
N VAL A 120 2.53 -8.86 -2.96
CA VAL A 120 3.98 -8.77 -2.68
C VAL A 120 4.48 -7.35 -2.94
N ALA A 121 4.10 -6.75 -4.07
CA ALA A 121 4.44 -5.35 -4.37
C ALA A 121 3.90 -4.39 -3.31
N ALA A 122 2.63 -4.56 -2.92
CA ALA A 122 1.99 -3.78 -1.87
C ALA A 122 2.71 -3.95 -0.53
N TRP A 123 3.11 -5.17 -0.17
CA TRP A 123 3.87 -5.44 1.05
C TRP A 123 5.17 -4.64 1.06
N LEU A 124 5.95 -4.67 -0.02
CA LEU A 124 7.21 -3.94 -0.12
C LEU A 124 7.02 -2.42 -0.04
N LEU A 125 5.98 -1.89 -0.68
CA LEU A 125 5.71 -0.46 -0.77
C LEU A 125 4.94 0.09 0.43
N TYR A 126 4.30 -0.76 1.23
CA TYR A 126 3.40 -0.37 2.33
C TYR A 126 4.00 0.67 3.28
N PRO A 127 5.24 0.51 3.78
CA PRO A 127 5.84 1.48 4.71
C PRO A 127 6.07 2.87 4.07
N HIS A 128 6.15 2.94 2.75
CA HIS A 128 6.24 4.21 2.02
C HIS A 128 4.86 4.85 1.90
N VAL A 129 3.83 4.05 1.60
CA VAL A 129 2.45 4.53 1.44
C VAL A 129 1.87 5.02 2.76
N ASP A 130 2.06 4.28 3.85
CA ASP A 130 1.53 4.65 5.17
C ASP A 130 2.37 5.73 5.88
N GLY A 131 3.55 6.04 5.35
CA GLY A 131 4.44 7.11 5.82
C GLY A 131 5.35 6.71 6.97
N THR A 132 5.31 5.45 7.43
CA THR A 132 6.23 4.98 8.47
C THR A 132 7.69 5.09 8.05
N ARG A 133 8.02 4.77 6.79
CA ARG A 133 9.39 4.86 6.27
C ARG A 133 9.93 6.28 6.28
N ARG A 134 9.06 7.28 6.11
CA ARG A 134 9.45 8.70 6.15
C ARG A 134 10.00 9.11 7.50
N LEU A 135 9.51 8.51 8.59
CA LEU A 135 9.98 8.80 9.95
C LEU A 135 11.47 8.50 10.16
N ALA A 136 12.07 7.66 9.31
CA ALA A 136 13.51 7.39 9.35
C ALA A 136 14.36 8.58 8.86
N TYR A 137 13.73 9.58 8.23
CA TYR A 137 14.37 10.79 7.71
C TYR A 137 13.99 12.06 8.48
N ALA A 138 13.25 11.89 9.59
CA ALA A 138 13.01 12.92 10.57
C ALA A 138 14.30 13.37 11.26
#